data_AF-A9GIG6-F1
#
_entry.id   AF-A9GIG6-F1
#
_cell.length_a   1.000
_cell.length_b   1.000
_cell.length_c   1.000
_cell.angle_alpha   90.00
_cell.angle_beta   90.00
_cell.angle_gamma   90.00
#
_symmetry.space_group_name_H-M   'P 1'
#
loop_
_entity.id
_entity.type
_entity.pdbx_description
1 polymer ?
#
loop_
_entity_poly.entity_id
_entity_poly.type
_entity_poly.pdbx_seq_one_letter_code
_entity_poly.pdbx_strand_id
1 'polypeptide(L)'
;MARVSPSTPPARPRLAAHVLARRHLVGEEERVILHDVRTGQLLQLGPREWVLLSAADGTRDVEGIVIAAAREGAHARVPAAQAFFAELHAAGLLGADDPGEDAGPWRAATPGLDPGERDPRERPLEVLPDFSLHCDGRGSCCRIYASILFDPEEAARARALRPDVLSGGARHERAFTPERGTWPCAASVVAMRDGRCAYLEGEGRCSLHARGGPEAKPLGCRTFPTSFIDDGESVRVSVAVECACVLASVGRPGGAPLLDPRLVTRGDLDERIDVARLPDCAQVAPGATASRAEVVAWSRRLAAAAPPPDVAAGLFSLAAALEAEGLAGGAIARFERPDPLDPASLAPWLAALHGRAARRAREDAAWRSERDLARRATRWIADATLALAEPDLLAALLLSPVRARVGDRERFTLRAALHGHRLIGALPLSLALRDRAVRLVVARALPAVIAGEGADDPACAEPIALVEATLRGHGLDAYAAEAAMAG
;
A
#
# COMPACT_ATOMS: atom_id res chain seq x y z
N MET A 1 36.11 -9.16 -13.77
CA MET A 1 34.73 -9.08 -14.29
C MET A 1 34.57 -10.15 -15.35
N ALA A 2 33.86 -11.24 -15.06
CA ALA A 2 33.53 -12.24 -16.07
C ALA A 2 32.61 -11.59 -17.11
N ARG A 3 32.92 -11.73 -18.40
CA ARG A 3 32.02 -11.31 -19.48
C ARG A 3 30.80 -12.22 -19.40
N VAL A 4 29.67 -11.67 -18.92
CA VAL A 4 28.38 -12.34 -19.03
C VAL A 4 28.09 -12.47 -20.53
N SER A 5 28.02 -13.71 -21.04
CA SER A 5 27.62 -13.95 -22.42
C SER A 5 26.25 -13.30 -22.64
N PRO A 6 26.03 -12.58 -23.74
CA PRO A 6 24.74 -11.94 -24.00
C PRO A 6 23.65 -13.01 -24.01
N SER A 7 22.70 -12.90 -23.08
CA SER A 7 21.56 -13.80 -23.03
C SER A 7 20.66 -13.50 -24.22
N THR A 8 20.47 -14.47 -25.11
CA THR A 8 19.52 -14.35 -26.22
C THR A 8 18.12 -14.12 -25.65
N PRO A 9 17.42 -13.04 -26.00
CA PRO A 9 16.07 -12.80 -25.51
C PRO A 9 15.08 -13.85 -26.05
N PRO A 10 13.91 -14.02 -25.41
CA PRO A 10 12.85 -14.87 -25.94
C PRO A 10 12.49 -14.50 -27.38
N ALA A 11 12.12 -15.49 -28.20
CA ALA A 11 11.73 -15.27 -29.60
C ALA A 11 10.53 -14.29 -29.71
N ARG A 12 9.61 -14.36 -28.74
CA ARG A 12 8.48 -13.43 -28.60
C ARG A 12 8.54 -12.78 -27.22
N PRO A 13 9.28 -11.66 -27.07
CA PRO A 13 9.49 -11.06 -25.77
C PRO A 13 8.18 -10.54 -25.18
N ARG A 14 8.10 -10.59 -23.85
CA ARG A 14 7.06 -9.94 -23.04
C ARG A 14 7.58 -9.63 -21.65
N LEU A 15 7.05 -8.60 -21.00
CA LEU A 15 7.37 -8.34 -19.59
C LEU A 15 6.94 -9.52 -18.72
N ALA A 16 7.81 -9.92 -17.79
CA ALA A 16 7.50 -10.96 -16.83
C ALA A 16 6.38 -10.53 -15.85
N ALA A 17 5.63 -11.49 -15.32
CA ALA A 17 4.47 -11.23 -14.45
C ALA A 17 4.82 -10.49 -13.15
N HIS A 18 6.06 -10.62 -12.68
CA HIS A 18 6.57 -9.91 -11.50
C HIS A 18 7.00 -8.46 -11.80
N VAL A 19 7.01 -8.03 -13.07
CA VAL A 19 7.40 -6.66 -13.44
C VAL A 19 6.16 -5.76 -13.51
N LEU A 20 6.24 -4.62 -12.85
CA LEU A 20 5.21 -3.59 -12.86
C LEU A 20 5.67 -2.41 -13.70
N ALA A 21 4.97 -2.09 -14.79
CA ALA A 21 5.22 -0.88 -15.57
C ALA A 21 4.35 0.28 -15.04
N ARG A 22 4.96 1.41 -14.69
CA ARG A 22 4.28 2.59 -14.17
C ARG A 22 4.68 3.83 -14.96
N ARG A 23 3.69 4.48 -15.57
CA ARG A 23 3.90 5.69 -16.36
C ARG A 23 3.79 6.94 -15.49
N HIS A 24 4.79 7.80 -15.60
CA HIS A 24 4.90 9.05 -14.85
C HIS A 24 5.14 10.22 -15.81
N LEU A 25 4.41 11.31 -15.57
CA LEU A 25 4.65 12.61 -16.17
C LEU A 25 5.20 13.53 -15.09
N VAL A 26 6.43 14.02 -15.26
CA VAL A 26 7.10 14.94 -14.34
C VAL A 26 7.30 16.26 -15.09
N GLY A 27 6.51 17.26 -14.75
CA GLY A 27 6.34 18.42 -15.62
C GLY A 27 5.80 18.00 -16.99
N GLU A 28 6.60 18.23 -18.05
CA GLU A 28 6.31 17.82 -19.43
C GLU A 28 7.02 16.53 -19.84
N GLU A 29 7.92 16.02 -19.01
CA GLU A 29 8.68 14.82 -19.32
C GLU A 29 7.90 13.56 -18.98
N GLU A 30 7.80 12.65 -19.95
CA GLU A 30 7.21 11.33 -19.75
C GLU A 30 8.30 10.28 -19.53
N ARG A 31 8.09 9.44 -18.53
CA ARG A 31 8.96 8.33 -18.16
C ARG A 31 8.12 7.11 -17.78
N VAL A 32 8.61 5.91 -18.07
CA VAL A 32 8.01 4.67 -17.59
C VAL A 32 9.00 3.96 -16.68
N ILE A 33 8.57 3.66 -15.46
CA ILE A 33 9.37 2.94 -14.48
C ILE A 33 8.94 1.49 -14.49
N LEU A 34 9.86 0.58 -14.79
CA LEU A 34 9.69 -0.85 -14.59
C LEU A 34 10.19 -1.19 -13.19
N HIS A 35 9.35 -1.85 -12.39
CA HIS A 35 9.66 -2.29 -11.04
C HIS A 35 9.64 -3.82 -10.99
N ASP A 36 10.80 -4.43 -10.73
CA ASP A 36 10.89 -5.86 -10.41
C ASP A 36 10.53 -6.05 -8.93
N VAL A 37 9.35 -6.61 -8.66
CA VAL A 37 8.87 -6.76 -7.27
C VAL A 37 9.64 -7.82 -6.46
N ARG A 38 10.46 -8.66 -7.10
CA ARG A 38 11.26 -9.67 -6.40
C ARG A 38 12.55 -9.06 -5.86
N THR A 39 13.18 -8.20 -6.64
CA THR A 39 14.49 -7.62 -6.32
C THR A 39 14.39 -6.18 -5.81
N GLY A 40 13.25 -5.51 -6.03
CA GLY A 40 13.09 -4.08 -5.80
C GLY A 40 13.80 -3.20 -6.83
N GLN A 41 14.38 -3.79 -7.89
CA GLN A 41 15.09 -3.05 -8.92
C GLN A 41 14.12 -2.18 -9.73
N LEU A 42 14.59 -0.96 -10.05
CA LEU A 42 13.90 -0.01 -10.90
C LEU A 42 14.68 0.19 -12.21
N LEU A 43 13.99 0.18 -13.34
CA LEU A 43 14.53 0.57 -14.64
C LEU A 43 13.67 1.67 -15.25
N GLN A 44 14.29 2.77 -15.66
CA GLN A 44 13.61 3.88 -16.32
C GLN A 44 13.68 3.72 -17.84
N LEU A 45 12.52 3.82 -18.48
CA LEU A 45 12.36 3.85 -19.93
C LEU A 45 11.84 5.22 -20.36
N GLY A 46 12.27 5.68 -21.53
CA GLY A 46 11.65 6.81 -22.21
C GLY A 46 10.38 6.39 -22.98
N PRO A 47 9.67 7.35 -23.57
CA PRO A 47 8.42 7.08 -24.29
C PRO A 47 8.61 6.15 -25.48
N ARG A 48 9.75 6.25 -26.18
CA ARG A 48 10.04 5.42 -27.36
C ARG A 48 10.33 3.97 -26.99
N GLU A 49 11.16 3.73 -25.96
CA GLU A 49 11.40 2.37 -25.47
C GLU A 49 10.11 1.73 -24.95
N TRP A 50 9.26 2.51 -24.28
CA TRP A 50 7.97 2.02 -23.81
C TRP A 50 7.02 1.60 -24.94
N VAL A 51 6.93 2.37 -26.03
CA VAL A 51 6.10 1.97 -27.19
C VAL A 51 6.60 0.66 -27.79
N LEU A 52 7.92 0.48 -27.89
CA LEU A 52 8.52 -0.76 -28.37
C LEU A 52 8.19 -1.94 -27.43
N LEU A 53 8.37 -1.76 -26.12
CA LEU A 53 8.09 -2.78 -25.11
C LEU A 53 6.59 -3.11 -24.99
N SER A 54 5.71 -2.13 -25.16
CA SER A 54 4.25 -2.33 -25.11
C SER A 54 3.73 -3.17 -26.26
N ALA A 55 4.43 -3.18 -27.40
CA ALA A 55 4.12 -4.04 -28.54
C ALA A 55 4.61 -5.49 -28.36
N ALA A 56 5.46 -5.73 -27.36
CA ALA A 56 6.00 -7.03 -26.99
C ALA A 56 5.05 -7.76 -26.02
N ASP A 57 3.95 -8.29 -26.54
CA ASP A 57 2.90 -8.99 -25.78
C ASP A 57 3.07 -10.53 -25.77
N GLY A 58 4.23 -11.02 -26.22
CA GLY A 58 4.48 -12.45 -26.36
C GLY A 58 3.88 -13.10 -27.61
N THR A 59 3.22 -12.33 -28.48
CA THR A 59 2.65 -12.85 -29.74
C THR A 59 3.48 -12.52 -30.98
N ARG A 60 4.33 -11.48 -30.90
CA ARG A 60 5.14 -10.96 -32.00
C ARG A 60 6.62 -11.27 -31.77
N ASP A 61 7.34 -11.55 -32.86
CA ASP A 61 8.80 -11.50 -32.86
C ASP A 61 9.31 -10.05 -32.89
N VAL A 62 10.64 -9.87 -32.81
CA VAL A 62 11.25 -8.53 -32.77
C VAL A 62 10.96 -7.71 -34.03
N GLU A 63 10.87 -8.34 -35.20
CA GLU A 63 10.55 -7.65 -36.45
C GLU A 63 9.10 -7.13 -36.44
N GLY A 64 8.15 -7.98 -36.06
CA GLY A 64 6.75 -7.64 -35.89
C GLY A 64 6.54 -6.54 -34.85
N ILE A 65 7.31 -6.56 -33.75
CA ILE A 65 7.31 -5.52 -32.72
C ILE A 65 7.79 -4.18 -33.30
N VAL A 66 8.91 -4.16 -34.04
CA VAL A 66 9.43 -2.94 -34.68
C VAL A 66 8.40 -2.34 -35.65
N ILE A 67 7.73 -3.17 -36.45
CA ILE A 67 6.69 -2.72 -37.38
C ILE A 67 5.49 -2.13 -36.62
N ALA A 68 5.04 -2.80 -35.55
CA ALA A 68 3.94 -2.31 -34.71
C ALA A 68 4.30 -0.98 -34.03
N ALA A 69 5.48 -0.88 -33.43
CA ALA A 69 5.97 0.33 -32.78
C ALA A 69 6.13 1.50 -33.76
N ALA A 70 6.58 1.24 -35.00
CA ALA A 70 6.73 2.26 -36.04
C ALA A 70 5.39 2.89 -36.45
N ARG A 71 4.29 2.13 -36.45
CA ARG A 71 2.92 2.66 -36.70
C ARG A 71 2.49 3.65 -35.61
N GLU A 72 3.07 3.52 -34.43
CA GLU A 72 2.83 4.40 -33.29
C GLU A 72 3.88 5.52 -33.16
N GLY A 73 4.73 5.71 -34.18
CA GLY A 73 5.75 6.75 -34.24
C GLY A 73 7.07 6.41 -33.54
N ALA A 74 7.22 5.19 -33.00
CA ALA A 74 8.46 4.71 -32.39
C ALA A 74 9.27 3.88 -33.40
N HIS A 75 10.09 4.58 -34.20
CA HIS A 75 10.96 3.93 -35.18
C HIS A 75 12.22 3.37 -34.51
N ALA A 76 12.49 2.08 -34.73
CA ALA A 76 13.71 1.40 -34.31
C ALA A 76 14.24 0.51 -35.45
N ARG A 77 15.54 0.22 -35.43
CA ARG A 77 16.13 -0.82 -36.29
C ARG A 77 16.06 -2.16 -35.56
N VAL A 78 15.83 -3.25 -36.29
CA VAL A 78 15.75 -4.61 -35.69
C VAL A 78 16.95 -4.93 -34.78
N PRO A 79 18.22 -4.69 -35.16
CA PRO A 79 19.34 -4.96 -34.27
C PRO A 79 19.33 -4.15 -32.97
N ALA A 80 18.84 -2.91 -33.01
CA ALA A 80 18.72 -2.07 -31.81
C ALA A 80 17.61 -2.58 -30.88
N ALA A 81 16.48 -3.00 -31.45
CA ALA A 81 15.40 -3.63 -30.70
C ALA A 81 15.85 -4.97 -30.08
N GLN A 82 16.61 -5.79 -30.81
CA GLN A 82 17.19 -7.03 -30.30
C GLN A 82 18.13 -6.77 -29.11
N ALA A 83 19.03 -5.79 -29.22
CA ALA A 83 19.93 -5.40 -28.13
C ALA A 83 19.15 -4.95 -26.89
N PHE A 84 18.15 -4.09 -27.08
CA PHE A 84 17.26 -3.63 -26.01
C PHE A 84 16.56 -4.79 -25.29
N PHE A 85 15.96 -5.73 -26.03
CA PHE A 85 15.31 -6.90 -25.41
C PHE A 85 16.31 -7.85 -24.74
N ALA A 86 17.53 -7.99 -25.28
CA ALA A 86 18.59 -8.76 -24.65
C ALA A 86 19.00 -8.17 -23.29
N GLU A 87 19.10 -6.84 -23.19
CA GLU A 87 19.37 -6.16 -21.92
C GLU A 87 18.25 -6.36 -20.88
N LEU A 88 16.98 -6.21 -21.29
CA LEU A 88 15.84 -6.48 -20.41
C LEU A 88 15.79 -7.95 -19.96
N HIS A 89 16.11 -8.89 -20.86
CA HIS A 89 16.17 -10.31 -20.52
C HIS A 89 17.30 -10.62 -19.55
N ALA A 90 18.49 -10.05 -19.77
CA ALA A 90 19.64 -10.19 -18.88
C ALA A 90 19.35 -9.64 -17.47
N ALA A 91 18.51 -8.61 -17.37
CA ALA A 91 18.01 -8.07 -16.11
C ALA A 91 16.85 -8.89 -15.48
N GLY A 92 16.41 -9.99 -16.12
CA GLY A 92 15.32 -10.83 -15.63
C GLY A 92 13.93 -10.17 -15.71
N LEU A 93 13.77 -9.17 -16.59
CA LEU A 93 12.52 -8.40 -16.73
C LEU A 93 11.59 -8.96 -17.81
N LEU A 94 12.08 -9.88 -18.65
CA LEU A 94 11.28 -10.55 -19.68
C LEU A 94 10.98 -12.00 -19.28
N GLY A 95 9.74 -12.43 -19.51
CA GLY A 95 9.29 -13.81 -19.33
C GLY A 95 9.31 -14.61 -20.62
N ALA A 96 9.40 -15.94 -20.52
CA ALA A 96 9.27 -16.86 -21.64
C ALA A 96 7.79 -17.12 -22.03
N ASP A 97 7.60 -17.76 -23.18
CA ASP A 97 6.37 -18.00 -23.96
C ASP A 97 5.25 -18.80 -23.26
N ASP A 98 5.17 -18.84 -21.93
CA ASP A 98 4.09 -19.56 -21.25
C ASP A 98 2.98 -18.61 -20.77
N PRO A 99 1.93 -18.37 -21.57
CA PRO A 99 0.75 -17.64 -21.13
C PRO A 99 -0.09 -18.41 -20.10
N GLY A 100 0.29 -19.63 -19.72
CA GLY A 100 -0.58 -20.59 -19.05
C GLY A 100 -0.70 -20.50 -17.52
N GLU A 101 0.35 -20.18 -16.77
CA GLU A 101 0.35 -20.53 -15.32
C GLU A 101 0.30 -19.37 -14.32
N ASP A 102 0.62 -18.13 -14.71
CA ASP A 102 0.61 -16.99 -13.78
C ASP A 102 -0.71 -16.21 -13.80
N ALA A 103 -1.83 -16.92 -13.68
CA ALA A 103 -3.17 -16.33 -13.57
C ALA A 103 -3.37 -15.62 -12.21
N GLY A 104 -2.62 -14.55 -11.97
CA GLY A 104 -2.89 -13.50 -10.98
C GLY A 104 -2.75 -13.90 -9.51
N PRO A 105 -2.10 -13.08 -8.66
CA PRO A 105 -2.05 -13.31 -7.21
C PRO A 105 -3.42 -13.16 -6.49
N TRP A 106 -4.50 -12.90 -7.23
CA TRP A 106 -5.84 -12.63 -6.69
C TRP A 106 -6.82 -13.80 -6.80
N ARG A 107 -6.49 -14.84 -7.57
CA ARG A 107 -7.13 -16.15 -7.36
C ARG A 107 -6.28 -16.91 -6.37
N ALA A 108 -6.35 -16.52 -5.10
CA ALA A 108 -6.03 -17.46 -4.04
C ALA A 108 -6.85 -18.72 -4.34
N ALA A 109 -6.18 -19.84 -4.62
CA ALA A 109 -6.84 -21.12 -4.79
C ALA A 109 -7.81 -21.25 -3.61
N THR A 110 -9.11 -21.31 -3.89
CA THR A 110 -10.11 -21.46 -2.83
C THR A 110 -9.69 -22.71 -2.07
N PRO A 111 -9.23 -22.59 -0.81
CA PRO A 111 -8.92 -23.77 -0.03
C PRO A 111 -10.19 -24.62 -0.05
N GLY A 112 -10.05 -25.93 -0.28
CA GLY A 112 -11.19 -26.84 -0.20
C GLY A 112 -11.92 -26.55 1.11
N LEU A 113 -13.22 -26.25 1.01
CA LEU A 113 -14.04 -25.99 2.20
C LEU A 113 -13.94 -27.21 3.11
N ASP A 114 -13.64 -26.99 4.39
CA ASP A 114 -13.69 -28.07 5.35
C ASP A 114 -15.14 -28.58 5.43
N PRO A 115 -15.37 -29.90 5.41
CA PRO A 115 -16.71 -30.47 5.53
C PRO A 115 -17.37 -30.03 6.85
N GLY A 116 -18.29 -29.07 6.77
CA GLY A 116 -19.02 -28.50 7.92
C GLY A 116 -18.91 -26.98 8.08
N GLU A 117 -18.08 -26.28 7.30
CA GLU A 117 -18.02 -24.82 7.31
C GLU A 117 -19.28 -24.24 6.62
N ARG A 118 -19.94 -23.25 7.25
CA ARG A 118 -21.06 -22.51 6.62
C ARG A 118 -20.60 -21.94 5.27
N ASP A 119 -21.51 -21.82 4.31
CA ASP A 119 -21.21 -21.18 3.02
C ASP A 119 -20.57 -19.81 3.30
N PRO A 120 -19.32 -19.55 2.87
CA PRO A 120 -18.65 -18.28 3.13
C PRO A 120 -19.46 -17.07 2.67
N ARG A 121 -20.34 -17.22 1.66
CA ARG A 121 -21.22 -16.16 1.17
C ARG A 121 -22.26 -15.73 2.20
N GLU A 122 -22.63 -16.60 3.13
CA GLU A 122 -23.59 -16.29 4.20
C GLU A 122 -22.94 -15.62 5.42
N ARG A 123 -21.61 -15.39 5.42
CA ARG A 123 -20.92 -14.75 6.54
C ARG A 123 -21.44 -13.33 6.75
N PRO A 124 -21.87 -12.96 7.97
CA PRO A 124 -22.37 -11.61 8.24
C PRO A 124 -21.25 -10.58 8.09
N LEU A 125 -21.60 -9.37 7.65
CA LEU A 125 -20.69 -8.23 7.62
C LEU A 125 -20.74 -7.51 8.97
N GLU A 126 -19.59 -7.37 9.62
CA GLU A 126 -19.47 -6.64 10.88
C GLU A 126 -18.66 -5.35 10.68
N VAL A 127 -19.39 -4.23 10.53
CA VAL A 127 -18.83 -2.90 10.31
C VAL A 127 -18.25 -2.32 11.60
N LEU A 128 -17.11 -1.62 11.49
CA LEU A 128 -16.48 -0.90 12.59
C LEU A 128 -17.52 -0.03 13.31
N PRO A 129 -17.86 -0.33 14.58
CA PRO A 129 -18.91 0.38 15.28
C PRO A 129 -18.55 1.84 15.53
N ASP A 130 -19.57 2.69 15.62
CA ASP A 130 -19.47 4.11 15.95
C ASP A 130 -18.43 4.86 15.11
N PHE A 131 -18.41 4.58 13.80
CA PHE A 131 -17.58 5.28 12.85
C PHE A 131 -18.32 5.60 11.55
N SER A 132 -18.13 6.82 11.08
CA SER A 132 -18.62 7.29 9.80
C SER A 132 -17.56 8.19 9.16
N LEU A 133 -17.40 8.13 7.84
CA LEU A 133 -16.32 8.78 7.12
C LEU A 133 -16.78 10.14 6.55
N HIS A 134 -16.06 11.20 6.91
CA HIS A 134 -16.13 12.51 6.27
C HIS A 134 -14.99 12.67 5.27
N CYS A 135 -15.19 12.21 4.04
CA CYS A 135 -14.25 12.46 2.96
C CYS A 135 -14.30 13.94 2.56
N ASP A 136 -13.14 14.60 2.50
CA ASP A 136 -13.03 16.01 2.10
C ASP A 136 -12.86 16.20 0.59
N GLY A 137 -12.73 15.10 -0.16
CA GLY A 137 -12.56 15.11 -1.61
C GLY A 137 -11.27 15.77 -2.11
N ARG A 138 -10.27 16.04 -1.25
CA ARG A 138 -9.01 16.71 -1.61
C ARG A 138 -7.97 15.78 -2.23
N GLY A 139 -8.27 14.48 -2.30
CA GLY A 139 -7.50 13.53 -3.09
C GLY A 139 -6.14 13.14 -2.50
N SER A 140 -5.93 13.21 -1.18
CA SER A 140 -4.68 12.73 -0.56
C SER A 140 -4.37 11.28 -0.93
N CYS A 141 -5.38 10.41 -1.00
CA CYS A 141 -5.24 9.03 -1.49
C CYS A 141 -4.79 8.96 -2.96
N CYS A 142 -5.23 9.88 -3.82
CA CYS A 142 -4.83 9.96 -5.23
C CYS A 142 -3.41 10.51 -5.43
N ARG A 143 -2.73 10.94 -4.36
CA ARG A 143 -1.40 11.55 -4.38
C ARG A 143 -0.34 10.72 -3.66
N ILE A 144 -0.74 9.72 -2.88
CA ILE A 144 0.18 8.91 -2.08
C ILE A 144 0.49 7.56 -2.71
N TYR A 145 -0.48 6.92 -3.38
CA TYR A 145 -0.28 5.59 -3.97
C TYR A 145 0.34 5.67 -5.35
N ALA A 146 1.29 4.77 -5.63
CA ALA A 146 1.95 4.66 -6.92
C ALA A 146 1.11 3.92 -7.99
N SER A 147 -0.04 3.36 -7.61
CA SER A 147 -0.90 2.60 -8.53
C SER A 147 -2.36 2.79 -8.15
N ILE A 148 -3.19 3.11 -9.13
CA ILE A 148 -4.65 3.11 -8.99
C ILE A 148 -5.17 2.21 -10.09
N LEU A 149 -5.84 1.14 -9.66
CA LEU A 149 -6.32 0.08 -10.52
C LEU A 149 -7.70 0.42 -11.09
N PHE A 150 -7.88 0.07 -12.35
CA PHE A 150 -9.12 0.11 -13.10
C PHE A 150 -9.26 -1.24 -13.78
N ASP A 151 -10.39 -1.91 -13.64
CA ASP A 151 -10.69 -3.01 -14.54
C ASP A 151 -10.89 -2.51 -15.99
N PRO A 152 -10.99 -3.40 -17.00
CA PRO A 152 -11.14 -2.98 -18.39
C PRO A 152 -12.37 -2.12 -18.66
N GLU A 153 -13.50 -2.38 -18.00
CA GLU A 153 -14.74 -1.63 -18.17
C GLU A 153 -14.63 -0.25 -17.51
N GLU A 154 -14.08 -0.19 -16.31
CA GLU A 154 -13.77 1.04 -15.57
C GLU A 154 -12.81 1.93 -16.36
N ALA A 155 -11.76 1.37 -16.94
CA ALA A 155 -10.80 2.10 -17.76
C ALA A 155 -11.48 2.64 -19.03
N ALA A 156 -12.33 1.85 -19.69
CA ALA A 156 -13.09 2.29 -20.85
C ALA A 156 -14.05 3.44 -20.50
N ARG A 157 -14.81 3.30 -19.40
CA ARG A 157 -15.73 4.34 -18.90
C ARG A 157 -14.99 5.62 -18.53
N ALA A 158 -13.85 5.52 -17.86
CA ALA A 158 -13.03 6.68 -17.50
C ALA A 158 -12.55 7.44 -18.74
N ARG A 159 -12.10 6.72 -19.78
CA ARG A 159 -11.66 7.30 -21.07
C ARG A 159 -12.82 7.93 -21.85
N ALA A 160 -14.00 7.33 -21.82
CA ALA A 160 -15.19 7.90 -22.45
C ALA A 160 -15.64 9.19 -21.76
N LEU A 161 -15.57 9.23 -20.43
CA LEU A 161 -15.98 10.38 -19.62
C LEU A 161 -14.98 11.54 -19.66
N ARG A 162 -13.68 11.21 -19.75
CA ARG A 162 -12.54 12.14 -19.78
C ARG A 162 -11.56 11.78 -20.90
N PRO A 163 -11.97 11.94 -22.17
CA PRO A 163 -11.13 11.56 -23.32
C PRO A 163 -9.88 12.44 -23.45
N ASP A 164 -9.94 13.65 -22.88
CA ASP A 164 -8.88 14.65 -22.86
C ASP A 164 -7.69 14.26 -21.99
N VAL A 165 -7.90 13.46 -20.93
CA VAL A 165 -6.85 13.07 -19.99
C VAL A 165 -5.80 12.24 -20.71
N LEU A 166 -4.63 12.84 -20.93
CA LEU A 166 -3.50 12.27 -21.66
C LEU A 166 -3.86 11.75 -23.06
N SER A 167 -4.91 12.30 -23.69
CA SER A 167 -5.50 11.75 -24.93
C SER A 167 -5.93 10.28 -24.80
N GLY A 168 -6.29 9.83 -23.60
CA GLY A 168 -6.73 8.47 -23.32
C GLY A 168 -7.95 8.07 -24.15
N GLY A 169 -8.83 9.02 -24.50
CA GLY A 169 -9.97 8.75 -25.38
C GLY A 169 -9.56 8.16 -26.74
N ALA A 170 -8.43 8.62 -27.30
CA ALA A 170 -7.91 8.10 -28.56
C ALA A 170 -7.25 6.72 -28.37
N ARG A 171 -6.48 6.52 -27.29
CA ARG A 171 -5.65 5.32 -27.08
C ARG A 171 -5.53 4.96 -25.60
N HIS A 172 -5.78 3.70 -25.25
CA HIS A 172 -5.81 3.20 -23.88
C HIS A 172 -4.48 3.39 -23.16
N GLU A 173 -3.43 2.91 -23.81
CA GLU A 173 -2.02 2.92 -23.42
C GLU A 173 -1.45 4.33 -23.20
N ARG A 174 -2.16 5.37 -23.63
CA ARG A 174 -1.80 6.75 -23.33
C ARG A 174 -2.11 7.17 -21.89
N ALA A 175 -3.16 6.62 -21.31
CA ALA A 175 -3.57 6.91 -19.94
C ALA A 175 -3.29 5.75 -18.98
N PHE A 176 -3.06 4.54 -19.50
CA PHE A 176 -2.96 3.33 -18.70
C PHE A 176 -1.76 2.47 -19.07
N THR A 177 -1.21 1.78 -18.07
CA THR A 177 -0.27 0.68 -18.22
C THR A 177 -0.91 -0.61 -17.71
N PRO A 178 -0.42 -1.81 -18.09
CA PRO A 178 -0.90 -3.04 -17.48
C PRO A 178 -0.60 -3.07 -15.97
N GLU A 179 -1.47 -3.72 -15.19
CA GLU A 179 -1.22 -3.94 -13.75
C GLU A 179 0.14 -4.60 -13.53
N ARG A 180 0.38 -5.68 -14.29
CA ARG A 180 1.55 -6.58 -14.26
C ARG A 180 1.90 -7.02 -15.66
N GLY A 181 3.18 -7.26 -15.92
CA GLY A 181 3.65 -7.78 -17.20
C GLY A 181 3.24 -6.91 -18.39
N THR A 182 2.72 -7.54 -19.44
CA THR A 182 2.19 -6.91 -20.66
C THR A 182 0.72 -7.30 -20.86
N TRP A 183 0.04 -6.64 -21.79
CA TRP A 183 -1.34 -6.99 -22.15
C TRP A 183 -1.42 -8.34 -22.87
N PRO A 184 -2.55 -9.08 -22.77
CA PRO A 184 -3.73 -8.80 -21.94
C PRO A 184 -3.48 -9.07 -20.44
N CYS A 185 -4.09 -8.27 -19.54
CA CYS A 185 -4.06 -8.51 -18.10
C CYS A 185 -5.38 -8.09 -17.44
N ALA A 186 -5.59 -8.48 -16.18
CA ALA A 186 -6.88 -8.35 -15.50
C ALA A 186 -7.26 -6.89 -15.17
N ALA A 187 -6.27 -6.00 -15.02
CA ALA A 187 -6.50 -4.61 -14.64
C ALA A 187 -5.47 -3.66 -15.28
N SER A 188 -5.86 -2.40 -15.35
CA SER A 188 -5.07 -1.28 -15.85
C SER A 188 -4.64 -0.39 -14.69
N VAL A 189 -3.44 0.19 -14.78
CA VAL A 189 -2.95 1.20 -13.84
C VAL A 189 -2.94 2.53 -14.54
N VAL A 190 -3.62 3.53 -13.99
CA VAL A 190 -3.58 4.89 -14.54
C VAL A 190 -2.19 5.52 -14.39
N ALA A 191 -1.78 6.29 -15.38
CA ALA A 191 -0.58 7.11 -15.31
C ALA A 191 -0.67 8.15 -14.19
N MET A 192 0.50 8.55 -13.68
CA MET A 192 0.63 9.56 -12.64
C MET A 192 1.23 10.84 -13.23
N ARG A 193 0.70 12.01 -12.87
CA ARG A 193 1.24 13.33 -13.22
C ARG A 193 1.68 14.04 -11.96
N ASP A 194 2.97 14.36 -11.86
CA ASP A 194 3.61 14.99 -10.70
C ASP A 194 3.24 14.31 -9.37
N GLY A 195 3.23 12.98 -9.37
CA GLY A 195 2.88 12.17 -8.20
C GLY A 195 1.38 12.07 -7.91
N ARG A 196 0.51 12.47 -8.84
CA ARG A 196 -0.95 12.45 -8.66
C ARG A 196 -1.61 11.61 -9.75
N CYS A 197 -2.75 10.99 -9.45
CA CYS A 197 -3.58 10.35 -10.48
C CYS A 197 -3.82 11.30 -11.66
N ALA A 198 -3.69 10.83 -12.90
CA ALA A 198 -3.94 11.67 -14.09
C ALA A 198 -5.38 12.23 -14.17
N TYR A 199 -6.33 11.60 -13.48
CA TYR A 199 -7.71 12.08 -13.34
C TYR A 199 -7.91 13.04 -12.16
N LEU A 200 -6.87 13.39 -11.40
CA LEU A 200 -6.96 14.36 -10.30
C LEU A 200 -6.75 15.78 -10.83
N GLU A 201 -7.71 16.67 -10.58
CA GLU A 201 -7.65 18.06 -10.99
C GLU A 201 -6.87 18.93 -9.98
N GLY A 202 -6.59 20.18 -10.33
CA GLY A 202 -5.72 21.08 -9.56
C GLY A 202 -6.12 21.25 -8.10
N GLU A 203 -7.42 21.34 -7.80
CA GLU A 203 -7.96 21.47 -6.44
C GLU A 203 -8.02 20.14 -5.66
N GLY A 204 -7.47 19.05 -6.20
CA GLY A 204 -7.53 17.73 -5.59
C GLY A 204 -8.86 16.99 -5.80
N ARG A 205 -9.77 17.56 -6.61
CA ARG A 205 -11.04 16.92 -6.97
C ARG A 205 -10.83 15.88 -8.07
N CYS A 206 -11.46 14.71 -7.91
CA CYS A 206 -11.44 13.66 -8.92
C CYS A 206 -12.37 14.03 -10.09
N SER A 207 -11.81 14.18 -11.28
CA SER A 207 -12.56 14.52 -12.49
C SER A 207 -13.65 13.53 -12.88
N LEU A 208 -13.40 12.23 -12.65
CA LEU A 208 -14.38 11.18 -12.93
C LEU A 208 -15.61 11.34 -12.04
N HIS A 209 -15.39 11.60 -10.75
CA HIS A 209 -16.48 11.89 -9.82
C HIS A 209 -17.22 13.18 -10.21
N ALA A 210 -16.48 14.26 -10.50
CA ALA A 210 -17.09 15.54 -10.85
C ALA A 210 -18.00 15.45 -12.09
N ARG A 211 -17.65 14.62 -13.07
CA ARG A 211 -18.45 14.45 -14.30
C ARG A 211 -19.50 13.35 -14.24
N GLY A 212 -19.19 12.22 -13.62
CA GLY A 212 -20.00 11.00 -13.71
C GLY A 212 -20.54 10.50 -12.37
N GLY A 213 -20.38 11.27 -11.29
CA GLY A 213 -20.82 10.88 -9.96
C GLY A 213 -19.89 9.86 -9.28
N PRO A 214 -20.21 9.46 -8.03
CA PRO A 214 -19.35 8.55 -7.25
C PRO A 214 -19.11 7.21 -7.94
N GLU A 215 -20.09 6.72 -8.68
CA GLU A 215 -20.02 5.45 -9.43
C GLU A 215 -19.05 5.48 -10.61
N ALA A 216 -18.69 6.66 -11.13
CA ALA A 216 -17.70 6.78 -12.19
C ALA A 216 -16.26 6.53 -11.72
N LYS A 217 -16.01 6.54 -10.41
CA LYS A 217 -14.72 6.12 -9.84
C LYS A 217 -14.55 4.60 -9.98
N PRO A 218 -13.32 4.09 -10.15
CA PRO A 218 -13.10 2.64 -10.13
C PRO A 218 -13.42 2.08 -8.73
N LEU A 219 -13.78 0.80 -8.67
CA LEU A 219 -14.25 0.11 -7.47
C LEU A 219 -13.29 0.32 -6.31
N GLY A 220 -11.98 0.13 -6.52
CA GLY A 220 -10.96 0.34 -5.48
C GLY A 220 -10.96 1.77 -4.90
N CYS A 221 -11.28 2.78 -5.70
CA CYS A 221 -11.41 4.16 -5.22
C CYS A 221 -12.75 4.44 -4.53
N ARG A 222 -13.79 3.64 -4.77
CA ARG A 222 -15.09 3.73 -4.09
C ARG A 222 -15.07 3.00 -2.74
N THR A 223 -14.35 1.88 -2.67
CA THR A 223 -14.21 1.08 -1.46
C THR A 223 -13.15 1.63 -0.51
N PHE A 224 -12.08 2.28 -1.01
CA PHE A 224 -11.08 2.90 -0.14
C PHE A 224 -11.71 3.99 0.76
N PRO A 225 -11.47 3.98 2.08
CA PRO A 225 -10.41 3.27 2.81
C PRO A 225 -10.85 1.95 3.48
N THR A 226 -11.99 1.40 3.13
CA THR A 226 -12.55 0.19 3.76
C THR A 226 -11.69 -1.05 3.47
N SER A 227 -11.50 -1.90 4.48
CA SER A 227 -10.82 -3.20 4.38
C SER A 227 -11.74 -4.32 4.85
N PHE A 228 -11.68 -5.48 4.20
CA PHE A 228 -12.54 -6.63 4.46
C PHE A 228 -11.69 -7.82 4.88
N ILE A 229 -11.87 -8.30 6.12
CA ILE A 229 -11.16 -9.47 6.63
C ILE A 229 -12.16 -10.49 7.16
N ASP A 230 -12.15 -11.68 6.58
CA ASP A 230 -12.94 -12.81 6.99
C ASP A 230 -12.23 -13.58 8.11
N ASP A 231 -12.80 -13.53 9.31
CA ASP A 231 -12.24 -14.16 10.51
C ASP A 231 -12.85 -15.55 10.82
N GLY A 232 -13.58 -16.12 9.85
CA GLY A 232 -14.25 -17.41 9.98
C GLY A 232 -15.63 -17.34 10.66
N GLU A 233 -15.90 -16.29 11.44
CA GLU A 233 -17.21 -16.04 12.05
C GLU A 233 -17.99 -14.97 11.27
N SER A 234 -17.28 -13.93 10.83
CA SER A 234 -17.84 -12.76 10.13
C SER A 234 -16.82 -12.18 9.15
N VAL A 235 -17.28 -11.33 8.23
CA VAL A 235 -16.39 -10.43 7.49
C VAL A 235 -16.32 -9.11 8.24
N ARG A 236 -15.16 -8.85 8.84
CA ARG A 236 -14.84 -7.60 9.53
C ARG A 236 -14.62 -6.49 8.50
N VAL A 237 -15.48 -5.47 8.54
CA VAL A 237 -15.40 -4.28 7.70
C VAL A 237 -14.79 -3.15 8.53
N SER A 238 -13.49 -2.91 8.34
CA SER A 238 -12.73 -1.87 9.04
C SER A 238 -12.22 -0.79 8.08
N VAL A 239 -11.40 0.14 8.58
CA VAL A 239 -10.73 1.16 7.77
C VAL A 239 -9.22 1.03 7.81
N ALA A 240 -8.61 1.27 6.65
CA ALA A 240 -7.20 1.57 6.55
C ALA A 240 -6.94 3.01 7.01
N VAL A 241 -6.18 3.15 8.10
CA VAL A 241 -5.75 4.45 8.65
C VAL A 241 -4.61 5.05 7.84
N GLU A 242 -4.77 5.03 6.52
CA GLU A 242 -3.86 5.55 5.50
C GLU A 242 -4.49 6.76 4.80
N CYS A 243 -5.79 6.93 4.99
CA CYS A 243 -6.52 8.12 4.57
C CYS A 243 -6.54 9.14 5.71
N ALA A 244 -5.99 10.33 5.49
CA ALA A 244 -6.09 11.43 6.47
C ALA A 244 -7.54 11.74 6.86
N CYS A 245 -8.51 11.57 5.94
CA CYS A 245 -9.93 11.77 6.23
C CYS A 245 -10.47 10.81 7.29
N VAL A 246 -9.91 9.59 7.41
CA VAL A 246 -10.32 8.62 8.44
C VAL A 246 -10.04 9.20 9.82
N LEU A 247 -8.80 9.63 10.05
CA LEU A 247 -8.43 10.25 11.32
C LEU A 247 -9.19 11.56 11.52
N ALA A 248 -9.29 12.40 10.50
CA ALA A 248 -10.06 13.64 10.56
C ALA A 248 -11.56 13.44 10.90
N SER A 249 -12.10 12.23 10.73
CA SER A 249 -13.49 11.87 11.04
C SER A 249 -13.70 11.37 12.47
N VAL A 250 -12.63 11.01 13.20
CA VAL A 250 -12.76 10.48 14.56
C VAL A 250 -13.41 11.53 15.46
N GLY A 251 -14.49 11.11 16.14
CA GLY A 251 -15.30 11.96 17.03
C GLY A 251 -16.31 12.86 16.30
N ARG A 252 -16.47 12.73 14.98
CA ARG A 252 -17.42 13.54 14.20
C ARG A 252 -18.62 12.70 13.80
N PRO A 253 -19.85 13.07 14.21
CA PRO A 253 -21.06 12.39 13.78
C PRO A 253 -21.49 12.84 12.37
N GLY A 254 -22.30 12.02 11.70
CA GLY A 254 -22.96 12.37 10.43
C GLY A 254 -22.09 12.22 9.18
N GLY A 255 -21.05 11.39 9.23
CA GLY A 255 -20.29 10.99 8.04
C GLY A 255 -21.04 9.96 7.20
N ALA A 256 -20.47 9.61 6.04
CA ALA A 256 -20.96 8.50 5.23
C ALA A 256 -20.69 7.16 5.93
N PRO A 257 -21.59 6.17 5.82
CA PRO A 257 -21.29 4.83 6.31
C PRO A 257 -20.13 4.21 5.51
N LEU A 258 -19.37 3.30 6.13
CA LEU A 258 -18.26 2.61 5.46
C LEU A 258 -18.69 1.68 4.34
N LEU A 259 -19.94 1.23 4.42
CA LEU A 259 -20.58 0.32 3.50
C LEU A 259 -22.05 0.72 3.35
N ASP A 260 -22.67 0.40 2.23
CA ASP A 260 -24.12 0.52 2.08
C ASP A 260 -24.80 -0.37 3.15
N PRO A 261 -25.66 0.19 4.02
CA PRO A 261 -26.32 -0.55 5.09
C PRO A 261 -27.21 -1.71 4.63
N ARG A 262 -27.53 -1.79 3.32
CA ARG A 262 -28.26 -2.91 2.72
C ARG A 262 -27.42 -4.16 2.54
N LEU A 263 -26.09 -4.04 2.56
CA LEU A 263 -25.17 -5.17 2.44
C LEU A 263 -24.99 -5.79 3.82
N VAL A 264 -25.46 -7.02 4.00
CA VAL A 264 -25.55 -7.69 5.30
C VAL A 264 -24.69 -8.94 5.39
N THR A 265 -24.38 -9.56 4.25
CA THR A 265 -23.55 -10.76 4.13
C THR A 265 -22.43 -10.57 3.11
N ARG A 266 -21.42 -11.45 3.16
CA ARG A 266 -20.33 -11.49 2.18
C ARG A 266 -20.85 -11.63 0.74
N GLY A 267 -21.92 -12.40 0.53
CA GLY A 267 -22.53 -12.60 -0.78
C GLY A 267 -23.17 -11.33 -1.37
N ASP A 268 -23.42 -10.31 -0.56
CA ASP A 268 -23.93 -9.01 -1.03
C ASP A 268 -22.82 -8.10 -1.57
N LEU A 269 -21.55 -8.40 -1.26
CA LEU A 269 -20.42 -7.64 -1.75
C LEU A 269 -20.20 -7.87 -3.25
N ASP A 270 -19.72 -6.85 -3.95
CA ASP A 270 -19.22 -6.98 -5.31
C ASP A 270 -18.11 -8.04 -5.35
N GLU A 271 -18.22 -9.03 -6.25
CA GLU A 271 -17.31 -10.18 -6.32
C GLU A 271 -15.84 -9.79 -6.56
N ARG A 272 -15.59 -8.56 -7.04
CA ARG A 272 -14.25 -8.00 -7.25
C ARG A 272 -13.64 -7.42 -5.97
N ILE A 273 -14.40 -7.30 -4.88
CA ILE A 273 -13.88 -6.88 -3.58
C ILE A 273 -13.04 -8.02 -2.98
N ASP A 274 -11.77 -7.72 -2.72
CA ASP A 274 -10.91 -8.63 -2.00
C ASP A 274 -11.33 -8.73 -0.53
N VAL A 275 -11.67 -9.95 -0.12
CA VAL A 275 -11.97 -10.30 1.27
C VAL A 275 -10.88 -11.24 1.74
N ALA A 276 -9.87 -10.69 2.40
CA ALA A 276 -8.75 -11.46 2.90
C ALA A 276 -9.20 -12.40 4.02
N ARG A 277 -8.76 -13.66 4.01
CA ARG A 277 -9.04 -14.62 5.09
C ARG A 277 -7.96 -14.51 6.15
N LEU A 278 -8.35 -14.38 7.41
CA LEU A 278 -7.43 -14.54 8.54
C LEU A 278 -6.85 -15.97 8.51
N PRO A 279 -5.56 -16.23 8.73
CA PRO A 279 -5.03 -17.59 8.66
C PRO A 279 -5.63 -18.48 9.77
N ASP A 280 -5.71 -19.80 9.54
CA ASP A 280 -6.22 -20.75 10.54
C ASP A 280 -5.33 -20.80 11.80
N CYS A 281 -4.03 -20.53 11.62
CA CYS A 281 -3.03 -20.45 12.66
C CYS A 281 -2.17 -19.21 12.41
N ALA A 282 -1.94 -18.40 13.44
CA ALA A 282 -1.16 -17.17 13.37
C ALA A 282 0.06 -17.24 14.31
N GLN A 283 1.16 -16.64 13.88
CA GLN A 283 2.31 -16.44 14.75
C GLN A 283 2.01 -15.33 15.76
N VAL A 284 2.09 -15.65 17.05
CA VAL A 284 1.83 -14.68 18.14
C VAL A 284 3.14 -14.05 18.60
N ALA A 285 4.16 -14.87 18.75
CA ALA A 285 5.52 -14.50 19.13
C ALA A 285 6.51 -15.41 18.39
N PRO A 286 7.82 -15.09 18.37
CA PRO A 286 8.82 -15.98 17.79
C PRO A 286 8.70 -17.41 18.38
N GLY A 287 8.43 -18.39 17.52
CA GLY A 287 8.25 -19.79 17.92
C GLY A 287 6.90 -20.14 18.58
N ALA A 288 6.00 -19.17 18.77
CA ALA A 288 4.68 -19.40 19.35
C ALA A 288 3.56 -19.10 18.35
N THR A 289 2.57 -19.98 18.31
CA THR A 289 1.41 -19.84 17.42
C THR A 289 0.11 -19.97 18.20
N ALA A 290 -0.98 -19.46 17.64
CA ALA A 290 -2.32 -19.61 18.17
C ALA A 290 -3.31 -19.82 17.02
N SER A 291 -4.41 -20.51 17.32
CA SER A 291 -5.51 -20.69 16.38
C SER A 291 -6.20 -19.37 16.05
N ARG A 292 -6.88 -19.32 14.90
CA ARG A 292 -7.72 -18.20 14.48
C ARG A 292 -8.69 -17.77 15.59
N ALA A 293 -9.38 -18.73 16.21
CA ALA A 293 -10.35 -18.47 17.26
C ALA A 293 -9.73 -17.82 18.51
N GLU A 294 -8.54 -18.27 18.94
CA GLU A 294 -7.83 -17.67 20.07
C GLU A 294 -7.40 -16.23 19.79
N VAL A 295 -6.93 -15.96 18.57
CA VAL A 295 -6.53 -14.61 18.13
C VAL A 295 -7.73 -13.68 18.05
N VAL A 296 -8.84 -14.12 17.48
CA VAL A 296 -10.09 -13.35 17.40
C VAL A 296 -10.60 -13.03 18.80
N ALA A 297 -10.64 -14.02 19.70
CA ALA A 297 -11.05 -13.83 21.08
C ALA A 297 -10.13 -12.84 21.82
N TRP A 298 -8.82 -12.95 21.63
CA TRP A 298 -7.84 -12.01 22.20
C TRP A 298 -8.02 -10.60 21.67
N SER A 299 -8.20 -10.43 20.36
CA SER A 299 -8.42 -9.12 19.71
C SER A 299 -9.65 -8.42 20.28
N ARG A 300 -10.75 -9.17 20.48
CA ARG A 300 -11.98 -8.67 21.13
C ARG A 300 -11.75 -8.25 22.58
N ARG A 301 -11.02 -9.06 23.38
CA ARG A 301 -10.68 -8.70 24.77
C ARG A 301 -9.83 -7.44 24.84
N LEU A 302 -8.83 -7.31 23.97
CA LEU A 302 -7.98 -6.13 23.92
C LEU A 302 -8.75 -4.88 23.46
N ALA A 303 -9.67 -5.02 22.50
CA ALA A 303 -10.53 -3.92 22.06
C ALA A 303 -11.48 -3.42 23.16
N ALA A 304 -11.83 -4.28 24.13
CA ALA A 304 -12.66 -3.94 25.28
C ALA A 304 -11.86 -3.43 26.50
N ALA A 305 -10.52 -3.55 26.49
CA ALA A 305 -9.66 -3.14 27.59
C ALA A 305 -9.58 -1.61 27.70
N ALA A 306 -9.19 -1.12 28.89
CA ALA A 306 -8.97 0.30 29.06
C ALA A 306 -7.77 0.76 28.21
N PRO A 307 -7.89 1.81 27.37
CA PRO A 307 -6.76 2.27 26.61
C PRO A 307 -5.71 2.89 27.55
N PRO A 308 -4.42 2.62 27.35
CA PRO A 308 -3.35 3.23 28.14
C PRO A 308 -3.29 4.74 27.91
N PRO A 309 -2.65 5.48 28.84
CA PRO A 309 -2.35 6.89 28.65
C PRO A 309 -1.48 7.16 27.40
N ASP A 310 -0.53 6.27 27.12
CA ASP A 310 0.30 6.26 25.92
C ASP A 310 0.12 4.93 25.18
N VAL A 311 -0.47 4.98 23.98
CA VAL A 311 -0.75 3.80 23.15
C VAL A 311 0.54 3.14 22.67
N ALA A 312 1.58 3.91 22.32
CA ALA A 312 2.84 3.33 21.87
C ALA A 312 3.52 2.55 22.99
N ALA A 313 3.52 3.08 24.23
CA ALA A 313 4.01 2.36 25.41
C ALA A 313 3.19 1.10 25.68
N GLY A 314 1.86 1.22 25.65
CA GLY A 314 0.92 0.10 25.73
C GLY A 314 1.26 -1.05 24.80
N LEU A 315 1.44 -0.75 23.52
CA LEU A 315 1.72 -1.76 22.49
C LEU A 315 3.07 -2.45 22.71
N PHE A 316 4.08 -1.73 23.19
CA PHE A 316 5.41 -2.30 23.47
C PHE A 316 5.40 -3.20 24.71
N SER A 317 4.74 -2.78 25.79
CA SER A 317 4.54 -3.62 26.98
C SER A 317 3.69 -4.84 26.68
N LEU A 318 2.66 -4.70 25.84
CA LEU A 318 1.83 -5.81 25.37
C LEU A 318 2.65 -6.81 24.55
N ALA A 319 3.51 -6.34 23.64
CA ALA A 319 4.38 -7.20 22.84
C ALA A 319 5.32 -8.03 23.71
N ALA A 320 5.96 -7.40 24.70
CA ALA A 320 6.83 -8.09 25.65
C ALA A 320 6.07 -9.14 26.49
N ALA A 321 4.84 -8.81 26.92
CA ALA A 321 4.02 -9.74 27.69
C ALA A 321 3.51 -10.92 26.84
N LEU A 322 3.20 -10.70 25.55
CA LEU A 322 2.84 -11.79 24.64
C LEU A 322 4.01 -12.76 24.42
N GLU A 323 5.25 -12.28 24.38
CA GLU A 323 6.43 -13.13 24.27
C GLU A 323 6.70 -13.94 25.53
N ALA A 324 6.45 -13.36 26.71
CA ALA A 324 6.65 -14.03 27.98
C ALA A 324 5.51 -15.02 28.33
N GLU A 325 4.26 -14.67 27.98
CA GLU A 325 3.07 -15.32 28.55
C GLU A 325 2.05 -15.81 27.50
N GLY A 326 2.22 -15.48 26.22
CA GLY A 326 1.25 -15.80 25.15
C GLY A 326 -0.08 -15.03 25.25
N LEU A 327 -1.11 -15.50 24.52
CA LEU A 327 -2.42 -14.83 24.45
C LEU A 327 -3.31 -14.99 25.70
N ALA A 328 -3.04 -16.02 26.51
CA ALA A 328 -3.85 -16.41 27.67
C ALA A 328 -3.37 -15.77 28.99
N GLY A 329 -2.19 -15.13 28.99
CA GLY A 329 -1.59 -14.51 30.16
C GLY A 329 -2.14 -13.12 30.53
N GLY A 330 -1.44 -12.44 31.44
CA GLY A 330 -1.73 -11.08 31.92
C GLY A 330 -1.37 -9.97 30.93
N ALA A 331 -1.15 -10.31 29.65
CA ALA A 331 -0.66 -9.38 28.63
C ALA A 331 -1.53 -8.12 28.46
N ILE A 332 -2.86 -8.27 28.54
CA ILE A 332 -3.79 -7.13 28.49
C ILE A 332 -3.61 -6.20 29.70
N ALA A 333 -3.34 -6.73 30.90
CA ALA A 333 -3.10 -5.89 32.07
C ALA A 333 -1.82 -5.03 31.92
N ARG A 334 -0.81 -5.54 31.21
CA ARG A 334 0.40 -4.78 30.83
C ARG A 334 0.14 -3.73 29.77
N PHE A 335 -0.81 -3.97 28.87
CA PHE A 335 -1.28 -2.95 27.94
C PHE A 335 -1.96 -1.79 28.67
N GLU A 336 -2.83 -2.07 29.66
CA GLU A 336 -3.56 -1.04 30.41
C GLU A 336 -2.65 -0.22 31.33
N ARG A 337 -1.59 -0.84 31.86
CA ARG A 337 -0.60 -0.23 32.76
C ARG A 337 0.81 -0.47 32.22
N PRO A 338 1.19 0.22 31.12
CA PRO A 338 2.46 -0.03 30.48
C PRO A 338 3.63 0.54 31.29
N ASP A 339 4.77 -0.11 31.13
CA ASP A 339 6.05 0.46 31.53
C ASP A 339 6.39 1.64 30.57
N PRO A 340 7.14 2.65 31.01
CA PRO A 340 7.64 3.70 30.11
C PRO A 340 8.43 3.11 28.95
N LEU A 341 8.28 3.70 27.75
CA LEU A 341 9.08 3.31 26.59
C LEU A 341 10.56 3.60 26.85
N ASP A 342 11.39 2.56 26.76
CA ASP A 342 12.84 2.69 26.81
C ASP A 342 13.37 3.13 25.42
N PRO A 343 14.04 4.29 25.30
CA PRO A 343 14.69 4.72 24.07
C PRO A 343 15.59 3.65 23.44
N ALA A 344 16.31 2.86 24.25
CA ALA A 344 17.21 1.83 23.74
C ALA A 344 16.45 0.70 23.00
N SER A 345 15.23 0.39 23.43
CA SER A 345 14.38 -0.62 22.79
C SER A 345 13.84 -0.19 21.42
N LEU A 346 13.73 1.13 21.17
CA LEU A 346 13.27 1.70 19.91
C LEU A 346 14.41 1.88 18.89
N ALA A 347 15.64 2.04 19.35
CA ALA A 347 16.78 2.40 18.50
C ALA A 347 17.00 1.46 17.31
N PRO A 348 16.95 0.11 17.44
CA PRO A 348 17.12 -0.80 16.29
C PRO A 348 16.03 -0.61 15.22
N TRP A 349 14.79 -0.35 15.66
CA TRP A 349 13.65 -0.15 14.78
C TRP A 349 13.72 1.17 14.02
N LEU A 350 14.08 2.25 14.73
CA LEU A 350 14.28 3.58 14.15
C LEU A 350 15.44 3.57 13.14
N ALA A 351 16.54 2.90 13.45
CA ALA A 351 17.68 2.76 12.55
C ALA A 351 17.32 1.99 11.27
N ALA A 352 16.60 0.86 11.40
CA ALA A 352 16.14 0.08 10.25
C ALA A 352 15.17 0.89 9.35
N LEU A 353 14.20 1.59 9.95
CA LEU A 353 13.27 2.45 9.22
C LEU A 353 14.00 3.61 8.52
N HIS A 354 14.94 4.26 9.22
CA HIS A 354 15.77 5.32 8.65
C HIS A 354 16.54 4.82 7.43
N GLY A 355 17.24 3.68 7.53
CA GLY A 355 18.02 3.13 6.43
C GLY A 355 17.19 2.90 5.17
N ARG A 356 15.98 2.33 5.33
CA ARG A 356 15.03 2.12 4.22
C ARG A 356 14.45 3.41 3.67
N ALA A 357 13.95 4.29 4.54
CA ALA A 357 13.37 5.56 4.12
C ALA A 357 14.40 6.45 3.41
N ALA A 358 15.63 6.55 3.92
CA ALA A 358 16.70 7.32 3.31
C ALA A 358 17.13 6.75 1.95
N ARG A 359 17.22 5.41 1.81
CA ARG A 359 17.48 4.76 0.52
C ARG A 359 16.37 5.08 -0.47
N ARG A 360 15.11 4.86 -0.08
CA ARG A 360 13.96 5.12 -0.95
C ARG A 360 13.85 6.60 -1.32
N ALA A 361 14.14 7.52 -0.42
CA ALA A 361 14.15 8.96 -0.70
C ALA A 361 15.17 9.33 -1.80
N ARG A 362 16.36 8.72 -1.80
CA ARG A 362 17.36 8.90 -2.86
C ARG A 362 16.90 8.34 -4.19
N GLU A 363 16.33 7.14 -4.19
CA GLU A 363 15.78 6.49 -5.39
C GLU A 363 14.64 7.32 -5.99
N ASP A 364 13.67 7.71 -5.17
CA ASP A 364 12.51 8.52 -5.57
C ASP A 364 12.96 9.89 -6.10
N ALA A 365 14.01 10.50 -5.54
CA ALA A 365 14.52 11.79 -6.01
C ALA A 365 15.10 11.75 -7.45
N ALA A 366 15.52 10.58 -7.94
CA ALA A 366 16.07 10.46 -9.28
C ALA A 366 15.02 10.59 -10.41
N TRP A 367 13.75 10.31 -10.10
CA TRP A 367 12.71 10.20 -11.14
C TRP A 367 11.34 10.76 -10.76
N ARG A 368 11.01 10.97 -9.48
CA ARG A 368 9.75 11.59 -9.06
C ARG A 368 9.85 13.10 -9.02
N SER A 369 8.73 13.77 -9.32
CA SER A 369 8.56 15.22 -9.15
C SER A 369 8.81 15.65 -7.69
N GLU A 370 9.38 16.83 -7.47
CA GLU A 370 9.51 17.42 -6.12
C GLU A 370 8.16 17.70 -5.47
N ARG A 371 7.10 17.84 -6.29
CA ARG A 371 5.72 18.03 -5.84
C ARG A 371 5.02 16.71 -5.46
N ASP A 372 5.64 15.57 -5.74
CA ASP A 372 5.11 14.25 -5.41
C ASP A 372 5.03 14.11 -3.88
N LEU A 373 3.82 13.81 -3.36
CA LEU A 373 3.60 13.67 -1.93
C LEU A 373 4.33 12.44 -1.38
N ALA A 374 4.43 11.35 -2.13
CA ALA A 374 5.16 10.16 -1.71
C ALA A 374 6.66 10.45 -1.53
N ARG A 375 7.28 11.15 -2.49
CA ARG A 375 8.70 11.55 -2.41
C ARG A 375 8.95 12.39 -1.15
N ARG A 376 8.09 13.39 -0.90
CA ARG A 376 8.22 14.26 0.28
C ARG A 376 8.00 13.50 1.58
N ALA A 377 6.98 12.64 1.65
CA ALA A 377 6.67 11.85 2.83
C ALA A 377 7.79 10.86 3.20
N THR A 378 8.36 10.16 2.22
CA THR A 378 9.52 9.28 2.44
C THR A 378 10.70 10.04 3.02
N ARG A 379 11.01 11.23 2.47
CA ARG A 379 12.07 12.10 3.00
C ARG A 379 11.76 12.56 4.43
N TRP A 380 10.55 13.04 4.70
CA TRP A 380 10.18 13.46 6.06
C TRP A 380 10.27 12.33 7.09
N ILE A 381 9.94 11.10 6.69
CA ILE A 381 10.12 9.92 7.56
C ILE A 381 11.61 9.65 7.79
N ALA A 382 12.46 9.76 6.76
CA ALA A 382 13.91 9.61 6.90
C ALA A 382 14.50 10.67 7.84
N ASP A 383 14.08 11.92 7.71
CA ASP A 383 14.54 13.03 8.55
C ASP A 383 14.03 12.90 9.99
N ALA A 384 12.77 12.49 10.18
CA ALA A 384 12.19 12.26 11.51
C ALA A 384 12.90 11.11 12.23
N THR A 385 13.15 10.00 11.55
CA THR A 385 13.88 8.86 12.14
C THR A 385 15.35 9.19 12.42
N LEU A 386 15.98 10.04 11.60
CA LEU A 386 17.32 10.56 11.88
C LEU A 386 17.33 11.44 13.14
N ALA A 387 16.37 12.35 13.28
CA ALA A 387 16.25 13.19 14.48
C ALA A 387 15.99 12.35 15.74
N LEU A 388 15.21 11.27 15.63
CA LEU A 388 14.94 10.34 16.73
C LEU A 388 16.13 9.42 17.06
N ALA A 389 17.20 9.42 16.27
CA ALA A 389 18.43 8.72 16.62
C ALA A 389 19.21 9.45 17.73
N GLU A 390 18.93 10.75 17.96
CA GLU A 390 19.51 11.51 19.06
C GLU A 390 18.80 11.15 20.38
N PRO A 391 19.50 10.53 21.36
CA PRO A 391 18.87 9.98 22.57
C PRO A 391 18.09 11.03 23.38
N ASP A 392 18.62 12.25 23.48
CA ASP A 392 17.99 13.33 24.24
C ASP A 392 16.69 13.82 23.59
N LEU A 393 16.64 13.88 22.25
CA LEU A 393 15.43 14.26 21.52
C LEU A 393 14.36 13.17 21.61
N LEU A 394 14.75 11.89 21.49
CA LEU A 394 13.85 10.77 21.67
C LEU A 394 13.30 10.73 23.11
N ALA A 395 14.16 10.85 24.12
CA ALA A 395 13.74 10.89 25.52
C ALA A 395 12.79 12.06 25.79
N ALA A 396 13.09 13.26 25.29
CA ALA A 396 12.21 14.42 25.43
C ALA A 396 10.84 14.21 24.75
N LEU A 397 10.81 13.57 23.58
CA LEU A 397 9.56 13.23 22.90
C LEU A 397 8.73 12.22 23.70
N LEU A 398 9.37 11.18 24.25
CA LEU A 398 8.68 10.11 25.00
C LEU A 398 8.18 10.59 26.37
N LEU A 399 8.87 11.53 27.01
CA LEU A 399 8.44 12.14 28.27
C LEU A 399 7.35 13.20 28.08
N SER A 400 7.18 13.72 26.87
CA SER A 400 6.17 14.72 26.57
C SER A 400 4.77 14.10 26.60
N PRO A 401 3.81 14.67 27.37
CA PRO A 401 2.45 14.17 27.39
C PRO A 401 1.83 14.16 25.99
N VAL A 402 1.27 13.01 25.59
CA VAL A 402 0.55 12.90 24.32
C VAL A 402 -0.64 13.86 24.36
N ARG A 403 -0.65 14.84 23.45
CA ARG A 403 -1.76 15.79 23.33
C ARG A 403 -3.06 15.03 23.14
N ALA A 404 -4.14 15.45 23.82
CA ALA A 404 -5.42 14.72 23.83
C ALA A 404 -5.90 14.31 22.43
N ARG A 405 -5.89 15.25 21.46
CA ARG A 405 -6.26 14.98 20.06
C ARG A 405 -5.40 13.89 19.41
N VAL A 406 -4.09 13.90 19.64
CA VAL A 406 -3.18 12.87 19.12
C VAL A 406 -3.50 11.52 19.76
N GLY A 407 -3.70 11.50 21.08
CA GLY A 407 -4.11 10.29 21.80
C GLY A 407 -5.41 9.69 21.29
N ASP A 408 -6.40 10.51 20.94
CA ASP A 408 -7.65 10.03 20.31
C ASP A 408 -7.39 9.37 18.94
N ARG A 409 -6.49 9.93 18.12
CA ARG A 409 -6.12 9.34 16.83
C ARG A 409 -5.39 8.02 17.00
N GLU A 410 -4.48 7.92 17.97
CA GLU A 410 -3.75 6.68 18.27
C GLU A 410 -4.67 5.58 18.76
N ARG A 411 -5.58 5.90 19.70
CA ARG A 411 -6.61 4.97 20.18
C ARG A 411 -7.50 4.48 19.06
N PHE A 412 -7.96 5.38 18.19
CA PHE A 412 -8.77 5.00 17.04
C PHE A 412 -7.98 4.11 16.07
N THR A 413 -6.69 4.40 15.84
CA THR A 413 -5.82 3.60 14.98
C THR A 413 -5.75 2.16 15.49
N LEU A 414 -5.54 1.98 16.79
CA LEU A 414 -5.54 0.65 17.41
C LEU A 414 -6.92 -0.02 17.31
N ARG A 415 -8.01 0.69 17.60
CA ARG A 415 -9.38 0.18 17.49
C ARG A 415 -9.68 -0.36 16.10
N ALA A 416 -9.37 0.41 15.05
CA ALA A 416 -9.58 0.00 13.66
C ALA A 416 -8.71 -1.21 13.29
N ALA A 417 -7.46 -1.26 13.75
CA ALA A 417 -6.56 -2.39 13.51
C ALA A 417 -7.06 -3.68 14.19
N LEU A 418 -7.53 -3.61 15.44
CA LEU A 418 -8.08 -4.75 16.18
C LEU A 418 -9.39 -5.23 15.56
N HIS A 419 -10.33 -4.33 15.26
CA HIS A 419 -11.60 -4.67 14.64
C HIS A 419 -11.41 -5.42 13.32
N GLY A 420 -10.46 -4.97 12.50
CA GLY A 420 -10.14 -5.57 11.22
C GLY A 420 -9.05 -6.64 11.28
N HIS A 421 -8.58 -7.09 12.45
CA HIS A 421 -7.47 -8.04 12.59
C HIS A 421 -6.19 -7.69 11.79
N ARG A 422 -5.93 -6.40 11.55
CA ARG A 422 -4.80 -5.91 10.71
C ARG A 422 -3.42 -6.02 11.38
N LEU A 423 -3.36 -6.54 12.61
CA LEU A 423 -2.10 -6.86 13.31
C LEU A 423 -1.63 -8.29 13.01
N ILE A 424 -2.43 -9.09 12.33
CA ILE A 424 -2.14 -10.49 11.99
C ILE A 424 -1.74 -10.57 10.52
N GLY A 425 -0.61 -11.22 10.24
CA GLY A 425 -0.10 -11.33 8.86
C GLY A 425 1.31 -11.89 8.80
N ALA A 426 2.17 -11.23 8.04
CA ALA A 426 3.54 -11.70 7.75
C ALA A 426 4.49 -11.65 8.95
N LEU A 427 4.21 -10.81 9.95
CA LEU A 427 5.00 -10.73 11.18
C LEU A 427 4.28 -11.46 12.33
N PRO A 428 5.02 -12.07 13.26
CA PRO A 428 4.49 -12.41 14.58
C PRO A 428 3.78 -11.21 15.21
N LEU A 429 2.65 -11.45 15.87
CA LEU A 429 1.83 -10.39 16.50
C LEU A 429 2.65 -9.50 17.45
N SER A 430 3.56 -10.05 18.25
CA SER A 430 4.45 -9.26 19.13
C SER A 430 5.31 -8.26 18.35
N LEU A 431 5.84 -8.65 17.18
CA LEU A 431 6.61 -7.77 16.31
C LEU A 431 5.72 -6.76 15.59
N ALA A 432 4.51 -7.15 15.17
CA ALA A 432 3.54 -6.22 14.57
C ALA A 432 3.10 -5.12 15.57
N LEU A 433 3.00 -5.44 16.86
CA LEU A 433 2.71 -4.47 17.93
C LEU A 433 3.87 -3.48 18.12
N ARG A 434 5.13 -3.95 18.13
CA ARG A 434 6.31 -3.07 18.20
C ARG A 434 6.43 -2.18 16.97
N ASP A 435 6.24 -2.73 15.77
CA ASP A 435 6.16 -1.96 14.52
C ASP A 435 5.12 -0.84 14.65
N ARG A 436 3.91 -1.16 15.13
CA ARG A 436 2.87 -0.15 15.32
C ARG A 436 3.28 0.94 16.31
N ALA A 437 3.90 0.58 17.44
CA ALA A 437 4.41 1.55 18.41
C ALA A 437 5.44 2.50 17.78
N VAL A 438 6.40 1.96 17.02
CA VAL A 438 7.44 2.74 16.32
C VAL A 438 6.80 3.71 15.31
N ARG A 439 5.80 3.26 14.54
CA ARG A 439 5.07 4.15 13.61
C ARG A 439 4.40 5.32 14.32
N LEU A 440 3.81 5.09 15.50
CA LEU A 440 3.21 6.16 16.29
C LEU A 440 4.27 7.15 16.79
N VAL A 441 5.41 6.67 17.31
CA VAL A 441 6.52 7.53 17.75
C VAL A 441 7.04 8.39 16.59
N VAL A 442 7.26 7.80 15.41
CA VAL A 442 7.67 8.53 14.21
C VAL A 442 6.62 9.57 13.82
N ALA A 443 5.33 9.22 13.81
CA ALA A 443 4.25 10.14 13.51
C ALA A 443 4.17 11.34 14.48
N ARG A 444 4.54 11.16 15.77
CA ARG A 444 4.64 12.26 16.74
C ARG A 444 5.76 13.24 16.42
N ALA A 445 6.86 12.77 15.82
CA ALA A 445 8.01 13.60 15.44
C ALA A 445 7.81 14.35 14.10
N LEU A 446 7.01 13.80 13.19
CA LEU A 446 6.78 14.34 11.85
C LEU A 446 6.43 15.85 11.80
N PRO A 447 5.54 16.40 12.65
CA PRO A 447 5.20 17.82 12.62
C PRO A 447 6.40 18.76 12.75
N ALA A 448 7.44 18.39 13.51
CA ALA A 448 8.64 19.20 13.67
C ALA A 448 9.47 19.27 12.37
N VAL A 449 9.48 18.18 11.60
CA VAL A 449 10.16 18.08 10.30
C VAL A 449 9.35 18.80 9.21
N ILE A 450 8.03 18.64 9.20
CA ILE A 450 7.14 19.21 8.19
C ILE A 450 7.02 20.73 8.31
N ALA A 451 7.20 21.31 9.50
CA ALA A 451 7.04 22.74 9.75
C ALA A 451 7.89 23.64 8.82
N GLY A 452 8.98 23.13 8.25
CA GLY A 452 9.78 23.84 7.24
C GLY A 452 9.21 23.73 5.81
N GLU A 453 8.87 22.52 5.36
CA GLU A 453 8.43 22.24 4.00
C GLU A 453 7.11 21.46 4.00
N GLY A 454 6.04 22.06 3.45
CA GLY A 454 4.77 21.35 3.20
C GLY A 454 3.70 21.47 4.28
N ALA A 455 3.86 22.42 5.21
CA ALA A 455 2.84 22.73 6.23
C ALA A 455 1.44 23.03 5.65
N ASP A 456 1.38 23.56 4.43
CA ASP A 456 0.11 23.88 3.76
C ASP A 456 -0.59 22.67 3.12
N ASP A 457 0.05 21.50 3.07
CA ASP A 457 -0.53 20.31 2.45
C ASP A 457 -1.53 19.64 3.40
N PRO A 458 -2.81 19.47 3.03
CA PRO A 458 -3.82 18.85 3.89
C PRO A 458 -3.47 17.42 4.33
N ALA A 459 -2.65 16.70 3.56
CA ALA A 459 -2.20 15.36 3.93
C ALA A 459 -1.29 15.37 5.20
N CYS A 460 -0.63 16.49 5.48
CA CYS A 460 0.25 16.64 6.64
C CYS A 460 -0.52 16.86 7.95
N ALA A 461 -1.83 17.14 7.89
CA ALA A 461 -2.65 17.43 9.07
C ALA A 461 -2.87 16.20 9.98
N GLU A 462 -2.68 14.99 9.45
CA GLU A 462 -2.86 13.73 10.19
C GLU A 462 -1.62 12.83 9.95
N PRO A 463 -0.48 13.08 10.65
CA PRO A 463 0.81 12.42 10.40
C PRO A 463 0.79 10.89 10.48
N ILE A 464 -0.06 10.31 11.36
CA ILE A 464 -0.24 8.85 11.45
C ILE A 464 -0.67 8.30 10.09
N ALA A 465 -1.65 8.93 9.43
CA ALA A 465 -2.11 8.46 8.12
C ALA A 465 -1.03 8.57 7.05
N LEU A 466 -0.19 9.61 7.11
CA LEU A 466 0.92 9.79 6.19
C LEU A 466 1.98 8.70 6.36
N VAL A 467 2.37 8.38 7.60
CA VAL A 467 3.28 7.28 7.93
C VAL A 467 2.71 5.96 7.43
N GLU A 468 1.48 5.60 7.82
CA GLU A 468 0.85 4.33 7.43
C GLU A 468 0.75 4.18 5.91
N ALA A 469 0.30 5.22 5.20
CA ALA A 469 0.17 5.18 3.75
C ALA A 469 1.53 5.07 3.05
N THR A 470 2.55 5.75 3.57
CA THR A 470 3.90 5.73 2.98
C THR A 470 4.57 4.39 3.19
N LEU A 471 4.48 3.84 4.41
CA LEU A 471 5.10 2.55 4.74
C LEU A 471 4.54 1.42 3.90
N ARG A 472 3.20 1.32 3.79
CA ARG A 472 2.56 0.29 2.95
C ARG A 472 2.72 0.56 1.46
N GLY A 473 2.48 1.80 1.04
CA GLY A 473 2.43 2.15 -0.39
C GLY A 473 3.79 2.15 -1.09
N HIS A 474 4.88 2.28 -0.34
CA HIS A 474 6.25 2.41 -0.87
C HIS A 474 7.24 1.38 -0.30
N GLY A 475 6.73 0.31 0.34
CA GLY A 475 7.52 -0.85 0.76
C GLY A 475 8.52 -0.56 1.88
N LEU A 476 8.26 0.44 2.71
CA LEU A 476 9.11 0.70 3.87
C LEU A 476 8.80 -0.25 5.03
N ASP A 477 7.60 -0.84 5.06
CA ASP A 477 7.09 -1.75 6.09
C ASP A 477 7.99 -2.95 6.42
N ALA A 478 8.74 -3.49 5.44
CA ALA A 478 9.65 -4.59 5.71
C ALA A 478 10.88 -4.22 6.58
N TYR A 479 11.02 -2.96 7.02
CA TYR A 479 12.00 -2.57 8.06
C TYR A 479 11.78 -3.33 9.38
N ALA A 480 10.54 -3.68 9.69
CA ALA A 480 10.18 -4.36 10.92
C ALA A 480 10.82 -5.76 11.01
N ALA A 481 10.91 -6.48 9.88
CA ALA A 481 11.60 -7.75 9.81
C ALA A 481 13.12 -7.58 9.99
N GLU A 482 13.71 -6.53 9.43
CA GLU A 482 15.14 -6.21 9.59
C GLU A 482 15.48 -5.86 11.05
N ALA A 483 14.64 -5.04 11.69
CA ALA A 483 14.79 -4.69 13.10
C ALA A 483 14.72 -5.93 14.01
N ALA A 484 13.80 -6.85 13.72
CA ALA A 484 13.63 -8.09 14.46
C ALA A 484 14.78 -9.09 14.28
N MET A 485 15.53 -9.01 13.18
CA MET A 485 16.72 -9.84 12.96
C MET A 485 17.98 -9.27 13.63
N ALA A 486 17.96 -7.99 14.02
CA ALA A 486 19.12 -7.27 14.57
C ALA A 486 19.18 -7.26 16.10
N GLY A 487 18.07 -7.53 16.78
CA GLY A 487 17.96 -7.65 18.24
C GLY A 487 17.76 -9.10 18.66
#